data_AF-A0A644UF53-F1
#
_entry.id   AF-A0A644UF53-F1
#
_cell.length_a   1.000
_cell.length_b   1.000
_cell.length_c   1.000
_cell.angle_alpha   90.00
_cell.angle_beta   90.00
_cell.angle_gamma   90.00
#
_symmetry.space_group_name_H-M   'P 1'
#
loop_
_entity.id
_entity.type
_entity.pdbx_description
1 polymer ?
#
loop_
_entity_poly.entity_id
_entity_poly.type
_entity_poly.pdbx_seq_one_letter_code
_entity_poly.pdbx_strand_id
1 'polypeptide(L)'
;MKVDKLLIEFKAVALISAFFGLIILFMYLFHMPTFRKMLIIAIALHTVIFQISNYLNKKYKNKYIAFVNYLISYPYALLLGTMLVFRSYSEVLFAIILYFVIAVLIPVGLIKILTYYILVDVFNESTLLYLKITVIAFFAVLFSPVIRFIVFSLSPWHKRIFAVPKTTSFSVSINYTLTSSNIRLLIYIGYAVALLVINYVKFQGVSLSHSTSADIAILDSFVTFIAFDTSLSLLKKSNFRPSIFLNKISNMVNDEFDKFKGTSS
;
A
#
# COMPACT_ATOMS: atom_id res chain seq x y z
N MET A 1 -19.04 46.55 -22.19
CA MET A 1 -17.88 47.48 -22.07
C MET A 1 -16.99 47.23 -20.84
N LYS A 2 -17.47 47.15 -19.60
CA LYS A 2 -16.61 46.77 -18.45
C LYS A 2 -16.21 45.28 -18.43
N VAL A 3 -17.06 44.40 -18.94
CA VAL A 3 -16.83 42.94 -18.98
C VAL A 3 -15.74 42.57 -19.99
N ASP A 4 -15.69 43.26 -21.14
CA ASP A 4 -14.75 42.97 -22.23
C ASP A 4 -13.31 43.35 -21.84
N LYS A 5 -13.15 44.46 -21.11
CA LYS A 5 -11.86 44.89 -20.57
C LYS A 5 -11.33 43.90 -19.51
N LEU A 6 -12.24 43.33 -18.72
CA LEU A 6 -11.94 42.35 -17.67
C LEU A 6 -11.54 40.98 -18.26
N LEU A 7 -12.14 40.59 -19.38
CA LEU A 7 -11.76 39.38 -20.12
C LEU A 7 -10.36 39.51 -20.76
N ILE A 8 -10.01 40.71 -21.23
CA ILE A 8 -8.69 41.01 -21.80
C ILE A 8 -7.61 40.98 -20.70
N GLU A 9 -7.87 41.60 -19.55
CA GLU A 9 -6.97 41.55 -18.39
C GLU A 9 -6.80 40.11 -17.85
N PHE A 10 -7.89 39.31 -17.83
CA PHE A 10 -7.87 37.90 -17.48
C PHE A 10 -6.99 37.05 -18.40
N LYS A 11 -7.15 37.22 -19.73
CA LYS A 11 -6.32 36.52 -20.73
C LYS A 11 -4.86 36.93 -20.62
N ALA A 12 -4.58 38.20 -20.38
CA ALA A 12 -3.21 38.70 -20.22
C ALA A 12 -2.51 38.08 -19.01
N VAL A 13 -3.16 38.04 -17.84
CA VAL A 13 -2.56 37.47 -16.61
C VAL A 13 -2.39 35.95 -16.72
N ALA A 14 -3.37 35.24 -17.29
CA ALA A 14 -3.26 33.80 -17.52
C ALA A 14 -2.12 33.46 -18.50
N LEU A 15 -1.95 34.28 -19.55
CA LEU A 15 -0.88 34.10 -20.52
C LEU A 15 0.50 34.41 -19.93
N ILE A 16 0.62 35.43 -19.09
CA ILE A 16 1.86 35.75 -18.36
C ILE A 16 2.20 34.62 -17.37
N SER A 17 1.21 34.09 -16.66
CA SER A 17 1.37 32.96 -15.74
C SER A 17 1.82 31.68 -16.47
N ALA A 18 1.18 31.35 -17.59
CA ALA A 18 1.55 30.20 -18.42
C ALA A 18 2.97 30.37 -18.99
N PHE A 19 3.33 31.57 -19.42
CA PHE A 19 4.66 31.91 -19.94
C PHE A 19 5.76 31.73 -18.88
N PHE A 20 5.55 32.23 -17.66
CA PHE A 20 6.48 32.01 -16.55
C PHE A 20 6.59 30.53 -16.17
N GLY A 21 5.48 29.79 -16.17
CA GLY A 21 5.49 28.33 -15.96
C GLY A 21 6.29 27.58 -17.02
N LEU A 22 6.17 27.98 -18.28
CA LEU A 22 6.89 27.40 -19.42
C LEU A 22 8.39 27.71 -19.36
N ILE A 23 8.79 28.93 -18.95
CA ILE A 23 10.20 29.28 -18.72
C ILE A 23 10.81 28.43 -17.61
N ILE A 24 10.10 28.25 -16.50
CA ILE A 24 10.58 27.42 -15.38
C ILE A 24 10.71 25.95 -15.81
N LEU A 25 9.74 25.42 -16.55
CA LEU A 25 9.79 24.06 -17.10
C LEU A 25 10.94 23.89 -18.11
N PHE A 26 11.15 24.87 -18.99
CA PHE A 26 12.24 24.90 -19.96
C PHE A 26 13.59 24.91 -19.24
N MET A 27 13.79 25.81 -18.28
CA MET A 27 15.05 25.88 -17.54
C MET A 27 15.32 24.61 -16.68
N TYR A 28 14.27 23.92 -16.22
CA TYR A 28 14.38 22.62 -15.54
C TYR A 28 14.83 21.50 -16.49
N LEU A 29 14.24 21.42 -17.69
CA LEU A 29 14.60 20.40 -18.69
C LEU A 29 16.06 20.55 -19.17
N PHE A 30 16.58 21.77 -19.28
CA PHE A 30 17.93 22.05 -19.79
C PHE A 30 19.06 22.04 -18.75
N HIS A 31 18.82 21.58 -17.51
CA HIS A 31 19.84 21.33 -16.48
C HIS A 31 20.86 22.47 -16.28
N MET A 32 20.43 23.72 -16.45
CA MET A 32 21.30 24.89 -16.26
C MET A 32 21.78 24.94 -14.80
N PRO A 33 23.10 24.96 -14.52
CA PRO A 33 23.62 24.94 -13.15
C PRO A 33 23.19 26.17 -12.32
N THR A 34 22.81 27.26 -13.01
CA THR A 34 22.24 28.49 -12.42
C THR A 34 20.76 28.35 -12.05
N PHE A 35 20.03 27.37 -12.61
CA PHE A 35 18.60 27.18 -12.39
C PHE A 35 18.26 26.94 -10.93
N ARG A 36 19.04 26.08 -10.24
CA ARG A 36 18.81 25.80 -8.81
C ARG A 36 18.87 27.06 -7.95
N LYS A 37 19.86 27.94 -8.20
CA LYS A 37 20.01 29.21 -7.46
C LYS A 37 18.87 30.18 -7.78
N MET A 38 18.52 30.33 -9.06
CA MET A 38 17.41 31.19 -9.48
C MET A 38 16.06 30.73 -8.94
N LEU A 39 15.82 29.42 -8.90
CA LEU A 39 14.60 28.83 -8.34
C LEU A 39 14.48 29.08 -6.83
N ILE A 40 15.57 28.94 -6.07
CA ILE A 40 15.58 29.27 -4.65
C ILE A 40 15.26 30.75 -4.41
N ILE A 41 15.88 31.65 -5.20
CA ILE A 41 15.62 33.10 -5.10
C ILE A 41 14.16 33.42 -5.46
N ALA A 42 13.63 32.82 -6.52
CA ALA A 42 12.25 33.01 -6.95
C ALA A 42 11.25 32.57 -5.87
N ILE A 43 11.48 31.42 -5.23
CA ILE A 43 10.65 30.93 -4.11
C ILE A 43 10.75 31.88 -2.91
N ALA A 44 11.94 32.37 -2.57
CA ALA A 44 12.13 33.31 -1.47
C ALA A 44 11.39 34.63 -1.71
N LEU A 45 11.52 35.21 -2.91
CA LEU A 45 10.80 36.44 -3.29
C LEU A 45 9.29 36.24 -3.29
N HIS A 46 8.80 35.12 -3.85
CA HIS A 46 7.38 34.80 -3.85
C HIS A 46 6.82 34.68 -2.41
N THR A 47 7.61 34.11 -1.49
CA THR A 47 7.23 34.00 -0.07
C THR A 47 7.12 35.35 0.60
N VAL A 48 8.05 36.27 0.33
CA VAL A 48 7.99 37.65 0.85
C VAL A 48 6.76 38.38 0.30
N ILE A 49 6.51 38.31 -1.01
CA ILE A 49 5.34 38.93 -1.66
C ILE A 49 4.03 38.39 -1.06
N PHE A 50 3.95 37.09 -0.81
CA PHE A 50 2.81 36.46 -0.16
C PHE A 50 2.57 37.00 1.27
N GLN A 51 3.61 37.16 2.08
CA GLN A 51 3.47 37.72 3.43
C GLN A 51 2.99 39.18 3.42
N ILE A 52 3.55 40.00 2.52
CA ILE A 52 3.12 41.40 2.33
C ILE A 52 1.66 41.45 1.90
N SER A 53 1.28 40.65 0.90
CA SER A 53 -0.09 40.57 0.41
C SER A 53 -1.07 40.16 1.50
N ASN A 54 -0.72 39.16 2.33
CA ASN A 54 -1.56 38.73 3.45
C ASN A 54 -1.73 39.81 4.51
N TYR A 55 -0.65 40.54 4.83
CA TYR A 55 -0.70 41.66 5.76
C TYR A 55 -1.63 42.78 5.25
N LEU A 56 -1.48 43.18 3.98
CA LEU A 56 -2.32 44.19 3.34
C LEU A 56 -3.80 43.75 3.31
N ASN A 57 -4.07 42.49 2.98
CA ASN A 57 -5.42 41.94 2.96
C ASN A 57 -6.08 42.00 4.35
N LYS A 58 -5.34 41.63 5.41
CA LYS A 58 -5.83 41.71 6.79
C LYS A 58 -6.09 43.14 7.24
N LYS A 59 -5.23 44.10 6.87
CA LYS A 59 -5.30 45.49 7.28
C LYS A 59 -6.45 46.26 6.60
N TYR A 60 -6.58 46.12 5.28
CA TYR A 60 -7.50 46.97 4.49
C TYR A 60 -8.83 46.31 4.13
N LYS A 61 -8.94 44.97 4.21
CA LYS A 61 -10.18 44.19 3.94
C LYS A 61 -10.93 44.57 2.65
N ASN A 62 -10.20 44.99 1.61
CA ASN A 62 -10.77 45.41 0.32
C ASN A 62 -10.93 44.20 -0.62
N LYS A 63 -12.04 44.11 -1.36
CA LYS A 63 -12.32 43.05 -2.34
C LYS A 63 -11.20 42.86 -3.39
N TYR A 64 -10.59 43.95 -3.87
CA TYR A 64 -9.50 43.86 -4.85
C TYR A 64 -8.22 43.30 -4.25
N ILE A 65 -7.87 43.73 -3.03
CA ILE A 65 -6.71 43.21 -2.30
C ILE A 65 -6.93 41.74 -1.94
N ALA A 66 -8.15 41.36 -1.56
CA ALA A 66 -8.51 39.97 -1.31
C ALA A 66 -8.33 39.08 -2.55
N PHE A 67 -8.70 39.59 -3.74
CA PHE A 67 -8.50 38.87 -5.00
C PHE A 67 -7.02 38.72 -5.37
N VAL A 68 -6.22 39.79 -5.26
CA VAL A 68 -4.75 39.72 -5.47
C VAL A 68 -4.12 38.73 -4.48
N ASN A 69 -4.55 38.77 -3.22
CA ASN A 69 -4.08 37.84 -2.20
C ASN A 69 -4.43 36.39 -2.54
N TYR A 70 -5.63 36.14 -3.05
CA TYR A 70 -6.02 34.80 -3.51
C TYR A 70 -5.12 34.28 -4.64
N LEU A 71 -4.83 35.12 -5.65
CA LEU A 71 -3.95 34.75 -6.76
C LEU A 71 -2.52 34.43 -6.30
N ILE A 72 -1.94 35.26 -5.43
CA ILE A 72 -0.60 35.05 -4.89
C ILE A 72 -0.56 33.82 -3.96
N SER A 73 -1.66 33.54 -3.24
CA SER A 73 -1.78 32.38 -2.36
C SER A 73 -1.96 31.05 -3.11
N TYR A 74 -2.40 31.10 -4.37
CA TYR A 74 -2.79 29.91 -5.11
C TYR A 74 -1.69 28.83 -5.22
N PRO A 75 -0.43 29.16 -5.57
CA PRO A 75 0.65 28.17 -5.60
C PRO A 75 0.88 27.48 -4.25
N TYR A 76 0.80 28.23 -3.14
CA TYR A 76 0.89 27.67 -1.79
C TYR A 76 -0.30 26.79 -1.45
N ALA A 77 -1.51 27.20 -1.83
CA ALA A 77 -2.72 26.40 -1.62
C ALA A 77 -2.66 25.08 -2.40
N LEU A 78 -2.15 25.12 -3.64
CA LEU A 78 -1.91 23.93 -4.46
C LEU A 78 -0.89 23.01 -3.80
N LEU A 79 0.25 23.56 -3.36
CA LEU A 79 1.30 22.79 -2.68
C LEU A 79 0.81 22.18 -1.35
N LEU A 80 0.06 22.94 -0.55
CA LEU A 80 -0.56 22.42 0.68
C LEU A 80 -1.61 21.35 0.36
N GLY A 81 -2.43 21.57 -0.65
CA GLY A 81 -3.43 20.60 -1.10
C GLY A 81 -2.78 19.28 -1.53
N THR A 82 -1.71 19.34 -2.32
CA THR A 82 -0.97 18.14 -2.71
C THR A 82 -0.30 17.49 -1.51
N MET A 83 0.33 18.25 -0.60
CA MET A 83 0.91 17.71 0.63
C MET A 83 -0.12 16.99 1.50
N LEU A 84 -1.35 17.51 1.61
CA LEU A 84 -2.43 16.85 2.34
C LEU A 84 -2.82 15.51 1.70
N VAL A 85 -2.95 15.47 0.38
CA VAL A 85 -3.23 14.21 -0.36
C VAL A 85 -2.08 13.21 -0.20
N PHE A 86 -0.84 13.66 -0.38
CA PHE A 86 0.36 12.83 -0.22
C PHE A 86 0.48 12.26 1.19
N ARG A 87 0.14 13.05 2.21
CA ARG A 87 0.12 12.59 3.60
C ARG A 87 -0.87 11.45 3.81
N SER A 88 -2.10 11.58 3.32
CA SER A 88 -3.09 10.50 3.44
C SER A 88 -2.65 9.23 2.71
N TYR A 89 -2.00 9.38 1.55
CA TYR A 89 -1.47 8.25 0.79
C TYR A 89 -0.26 7.58 1.48
N SER A 90 0.68 8.36 2.04
CA SER A 90 1.86 7.83 2.72
C SER A 90 1.49 7.05 3.97
N GLU A 91 0.46 7.48 4.70
CA GLU A 91 -0.07 6.77 5.86
C GLU A 91 -0.67 5.39 5.47
N VAL A 92 -1.40 5.30 4.35
CA VAL A 92 -1.90 4.02 3.80
C VAL A 92 -0.75 3.14 3.34
N LEU A 93 0.23 3.69 2.60
CA LEU A 93 1.42 2.96 2.18
C LEU A 93 2.20 2.41 3.37
N PHE A 94 2.39 3.21 4.42
CA PHE A 94 3.06 2.77 5.64
C PHE A 94 2.34 1.58 6.27
N ALA A 95 1.01 1.61 6.34
CA ALA A 95 0.23 0.49 6.87
C ALA A 95 0.37 -0.78 6.01
N ILE A 96 0.39 -0.66 4.68
CA ILE A 96 0.65 -1.79 3.76
C ILE A 96 2.06 -2.35 3.97
N ILE A 97 3.07 -1.50 4.03
CA ILE A 97 4.46 -1.92 4.26
C ILE A 97 4.56 -2.64 5.60
N LEU A 98 4.03 -2.07 6.66
CA LEU A 98 4.04 -2.67 7.99
C LEU A 98 3.32 -4.03 8.00
N TYR A 99 2.19 -4.13 7.29
CA TYR A 99 1.46 -5.38 7.12
C TYR A 99 2.35 -6.48 6.53
N PHE A 100 3.00 -6.21 5.40
CA PHE A 100 3.86 -7.20 4.73
C PHE A 100 5.13 -7.49 5.53
N VAL A 101 5.70 -6.50 6.23
CA VAL A 101 6.84 -6.73 7.13
C VAL A 101 6.45 -7.73 8.22
N ILE A 102 5.31 -7.56 8.87
CA ILE A 102 4.82 -8.50 9.90
C ILE A 102 4.54 -9.88 9.27
N ALA A 103 3.91 -9.90 8.10
CA ALA A 103 3.58 -11.14 7.39
C ALA A 103 4.82 -11.92 6.93
N VAL A 104 5.96 -11.26 6.73
CA VAL A 104 7.25 -11.89 6.40
C VAL A 104 8.01 -12.29 7.66
N LEU A 105 8.14 -11.38 8.63
CA LEU A 105 8.96 -11.61 9.81
C LEU A 105 8.48 -12.79 10.67
N ILE A 106 7.17 -12.94 10.86
CA ILE A 106 6.62 -14.00 11.71
C ILE A 106 6.92 -15.39 11.10
N PRO A 107 6.53 -15.70 9.84
CA PRO A 107 6.86 -16.98 9.21
C PRO A 107 8.35 -17.26 9.11
N VAL A 108 9.16 -16.26 8.73
CA VAL A 108 10.62 -16.45 8.61
C VAL A 108 11.24 -16.73 9.98
N GLY A 109 10.80 -16.04 11.03
CA GLY A 109 11.22 -16.32 12.40
C GLY A 109 10.85 -17.74 12.83
N LEU A 110 9.61 -18.16 12.55
CA LEU A 110 9.12 -19.51 12.86
C LEU A 110 9.95 -20.58 12.15
N ILE A 111 10.22 -20.42 10.84
CA ILE A 111 11.07 -21.36 10.08
C ILE A 111 12.47 -21.43 10.70
N LYS A 112 13.09 -20.29 11.04
CA LYS A 112 14.41 -20.27 11.68
C LYS A 112 14.43 -21.02 13.01
N ILE A 113 13.40 -20.85 13.83
CA ILE A 113 13.25 -21.56 15.11
C ILE A 113 13.11 -23.06 14.86
N LEU A 114 12.26 -23.48 13.92
CA LEU A 114 12.07 -24.90 13.59
C LEU A 114 13.37 -25.55 13.09
N THR A 115 14.13 -24.85 12.24
CA THR A 115 15.44 -25.35 11.77
C THR A 115 16.47 -25.40 12.89
N TYR A 116 16.43 -24.45 13.83
CA TYR A 116 17.34 -24.44 14.98
C TYR A 116 17.15 -25.64 15.90
N TYR A 117 15.89 -26.08 16.09
CA TYR A 117 15.55 -27.27 16.87
C TYR A 117 15.60 -28.59 16.07
N ILE A 118 16.06 -28.57 14.81
CA ILE A 118 16.13 -29.75 13.91
C ILE A 118 14.76 -30.44 13.76
N LEU A 119 13.67 -29.67 13.85
CA LEU A 119 12.30 -30.18 13.66
C LEU A 119 11.92 -30.30 12.19
N VAL A 120 12.64 -29.59 11.31
CA VAL A 120 12.45 -29.63 9.87
C VAL A 120 13.83 -29.70 9.23
N ASP A 121 14.14 -30.82 8.60
CA ASP A 121 15.39 -31.02 7.87
C ASP A 121 15.19 -30.58 6.41
N VAL A 122 15.71 -29.40 6.06
CA VAL A 122 15.57 -28.83 4.71
C VAL A 122 16.89 -28.97 3.97
N PHE A 123 17.02 -30.07 3.23
CA PHE A 123 18.27 -30.43 2.56
C PHE A 123 18.61 -29.58 1.32
N ASN A 124 17.64 -28.85 0.74
CA ASN A 124 17.84 -28.09 -0.50
C ASN A 124 17.40 -26.63 -0.35
N GLU A 125 18.27 -25.70 -0.75
CA GLU A 125 18.01 -24.25 -0.73
C GLU A 125 16.77 -23.86 -1.56
N SER A 126 16.52 -24.56 -2.67
CA SER A 126 15.34 -24.31 -3.52
C SER A 126 14.04 -24.67 -2.81
N THR A 127 14.04 -25.79 -2.06
CA THR A 127 12.90 -26.21 -1.24
C THR A 127 12.65 -25.23 -0.10
N LEU A 128 13.72 -24.72 0.52
CA LEU A 128 13.63 -23.71 1.56
C LEU A 128 13.04 -22.41 1.02
N LEU A 129 13.43 -21.99 -0.18
CA LEU A 129 12.90 -20.81 -0.84
C LEU A 129 11.41 -20.95 -1.16
N TYR A 130 11.03 -22.08 -1.79
CA TYR A 130 9.64 -22.42 -2.05
C TYR A 130 8.79 -22.35 -0.77
N LEU A 131 9.25 -22.99 0.30
CA LEU A 131 8.51 -23.06 1.56
C LEU A 131 8.39 -21.68 2.21
N LYS A 132 9.45 -20.88 2.23
CA LYS A 132 9.42 -19.50 2.74
C LYS A 132 8.37 -18.67 2.03
N ILE A 133 8.40 -18.62 0.70
CA ILE A 133 7.48 -17.78 -0.08
C ILE A 133 6.03 -18.26 0.11
N THR A 134 5.80 -19.58 0.04
CA THR A 134 4.47 -20.16 0.18
C THR A 134 3.87 -19.91 1.56
N VAL A 135 4.63 -20.17 2.63
CA VAL A 135 4.17 -19.96 4.01
C VAL A 135 3.92 -18.48 4.28
N ILE A 136 4.76 -17.57 3.78
CA ILE A 136 4.53 -16.12 3.89
C ILE A 136 3.21 -15.74 3.21
N ALA A 137 2.97 -16.18 1.98
CA ALA A 137 1.75 -15.87 1.25
C ALA A 137 0.50 -16.42 1.95
N PHE A 138 0.56 -17.66 2.46
CA PHE A 138 -0.55 -18.29 3.19
C PHE A 138 -0.80 -17.57 4.51
N PHE A 139 0.26 -17.27 5.25
CA PHE A 139 0.17 -16.58 6.53
C PHE A 139 -0.44 -15.19 6.35
N ALA A 140 -0.01 -14.45 5.33
CA ALA A 140 -0.56 -13.15 4.97
C ALA A 140 -2.07 -13.19 4.69
N VAL A 141 -2.61 -14.27 4.13
CA VAL A 141 -4.05 -14.39 3.85
C VAL A 141 -4.83 -14.90 5.06
N LEU A 142 -4.38 -16.01 5.66
CA LEU A 142 -5.09 -16.70 6.76
C LEU A 142 -5.13 -15.87 8.04
N PHE A 143 -3.99 -15.26 8.40
CA PHE A 143 -3.85 -14.48 9.63
C PHE A 143 -4.10 -12.98 9.40
N SER A 144 -4.73 -12.62 8.29
CA SER A 144 -5.03 -11.23 7.94
C SER A 144 -5.71 -10.42 9.06
N PRO A 145 -6.73 -10.94 9.77
CA PRO A 145 -7.32 -10.21 10.90
C PRO A 145 -6.32 -9.93 12.03
N VAL A 146 -5.45 -10.88 12.34
CA VAL A 146 -4.45 -10.78 13.40
C VAL A 146 -3.35 -9.77 13.01
N ILE A 147 -2.83 -9.88 11.78
CA ILE A 147 -1.81 -8.96 11.27
C ILE A 147 -2.36 -7.52 11.25
N ARG A 148 -3.61 -7.33 10.80
CA ARG A 148 -4.27 -6.01 10.84
C ARG A 148 -4.35 -5.44 12.25
N PHE A 149 -4.73 -6.26 13.23
CA PHE A 149 -4.80 -5.83 14.62
C PHE A 149 -3.43 -5.32 15.12
N ILE A 150 -2.35 -6.03 14.78
CA ILE A 150 -0.98 -5.63 15.11
C ILE A 150 -0.62 -4.31 14.39
N VAL A 151 -0.89 -4.20 13.08
CA VAL A 151 -0.65 -2.98 12.28
C VAL A 151 -1.36 -1.77 12.89
N PHE A 152 -2.63 -1.92 13.29
CA PHE A 152 -3.39 -0.83 13.92
C PHE A 152 -2.90 -0.48 15.33
N SER A 153 -2.35 -1.45 16.06
CA SER A 153 -1.77 -1.23 17.39
C SER A 153 -0.42 -0.51 17.32
N LEU A 154 0.40 -0.85 16.33
CA LEU A 154 1.73 -0.26 16.13
C LEU A 154 1.70 1.07 15.37
N SER A 155 0.62 1.35 14.63
CA SER A 155 0.51 2.58 13.87
C SER A 155 0.53 3.79 14.81
N PRO A 156 1.37 4.82 14.57
CA PRO A 156 1.40 6.04 15.38
C PRO A 156 0.05 6.79 15.36
N TRP A 157 -0.83 6.42 14.43
CA TRP A 157 -2.18 6.96 14.26
C TRP A 157 -3.25 6.20 15.05
N HIS A 158 -2.88 5.23 15.89
CA HIS A 158 -3.77 4.43 16.73
C HIS A 158 -4.85 5.27 17.42
N LYS A 159 -4.46 6.38 18.07
CA LYS A 159 -5.40 7.28 18.76
C LYS A 159 -6.45 7.89 17.83
N ARG A 160 -6.14 8.16 16.55
CA ARG A 160 -7.12 8.67 15.57
C ARG A 160 -8.04 7.58 15.02
N ILE A 161 -7.55 6.34 14.94
CA ILE A 161 -8.30 5.21 14.40
C ILE A 161 -9.34 4.71 15.40
N PHE A 162 -9.03 4.77 16.71
CA PHE A 162 -9.93 4.29 17.77
C PHE A 162 -10.78 5.39 18.44
N ALA A 163 -10.32 6.66 18.47
CA ALA A 163 -11.06 7.75 19.14
C ALA A 163 -12.00 8.55 18.23
N VAL A 164 -11.88 8.43 16.91
CA VAL A 164 -12.76 9.11 15.96
C VAL A 164 -13.79 8.09 15.47
N PRO A 165 -15.10 8.42 15.44
CA PRO A 165 -16.09 7.52 14.86
C PRO A 165 -15.65 7.06 13.46
N LYS A 166 -16.12 5.88 13.02
CA LYS A 166 -15.85 5.18 11.73
C LYS A 166 -16.11 6.02 10.45
N THR A 167 -16.23 7.34 10.56
CA THR A 167 -16.62 8.30 9.53
C THR A 167 -15.44 9.07 8.94
N THR A 168 -14.21 8.94 9.46
CA THR A 168 -13.05 9.50 8.76
C THR A 168 -12.67 8.63 7.57
N SER A 169 -12.65 9.21 6.37
CA SER A 169 -12.28 8.58 5.10
C SER A 169 -10.99 7.76 5.20
N PHE A 170 -10.06 8.17 6.06
CA PHE A 170 -8.80 7.50 6.33
C PHE A 170 -8.93 6.09 6.93
N SER A 171 -9.71 5.94 8.02
CA SER A 171 -9.93 4.64 8.66
C SER A 171 -10.61 3.66 7.71
N VAL A 172 -11.50 4.18 6.86
CA VAL A 172 -12.17 3.43 5.79
C VAL A 172 -11.17 2.99 4.73
N SER A 173 -10.29 3.89 4.26
CA SER A 173 -9.27 3.58 3.26
C SER A 173 -8.30 2.49 3.72
N ILE A 174 -7.75 2.56 4.95
CA ILE A 174 -6.86 1.50 5.44
C ILE A 174 -7.62 0.18 5.62
N ASN A 175 -8.83 0.22 6.18
CA ASN A 175 -9.62 -0.99 6.36
C ASN A 175 -10.02 -1.64 5.05
N TYR A 176 -10.26 -0.85 4.01
CA TYR A 176 -10.51 -1.31 2.66
C TYR A 176 -9.25 -1.95 2.07
N THR A 177 -8.12 -1.25 2.10
CA THR A 177 -6.87 -1.74 1.49
C THR A 177 -6.34 -3.01 2.15
N LEU A 178 -6.47 -3.15 3.47
CA LEU A 178 -6.02 -4.34 4.20
C LEU A 178 -7.09 -5.44 4.31
N THR A 179 -8.13 -5.44 3.48
CA THR A 179 -9.04 -6.60 3.41
C THR A 179 -8.33 -7.83 2.85
N SER A 180 -8.74 -9.03 3.26
CA SER A 180 -8.15 -10.27 2.75
C SER A 180 -8.26 -10.41 1.23
N SER A 181 -9.28 -9.81 0.60
CA SER A 181 -9.39 -9.80 -0.87
C SER A 181 -8.32 -8.93 -1.52
N ASN A 182 -8.09 -7.73 -0.98
CA ASN A 182 -7.08 -6.82 -1.50
C ASN A 182 -5.66 -7.31 -1.21
N ILE A 183 -5.43 -7.96 -0.06
CA ILE A 183 -4.14 -8.62 0.23
C ILE A 183 -3.86 -9.74 -0.78
N ARG A 184 -4.86 -10.58 -1.10
CA ARG A 184 -4.70 -11.60 -2.16
C ARG A 184 -4.34 -10.96 -3.49
N LEU A 185 -5.04 -9.89 -3.89
CA LEU A 185 -4.72 -9.14 -5.10
C LEU A 185 -3.28 -8.60 -5.09
N LEU A 186 -2.82 -8.05 -3.96
CA LEU A 186 -1.45 -7.55 -3.82
C LEU A 186 -0.42 -8.69 -3.93
N ILE A 187 -0.71 -9.86 -3.37
CA ILE A 187 0.14 -11.05 -3.53
C ILE A 187 0.17 -11.49 -5.01
N TYR A 188 -0.97 -11.53 -5.69
CA TYR A 188 -1.05 -11.82 -7.14
C TYR A 188 -0.22 -10.85 -7.98
N ILE A 189 -0.34 -9.55 -7.71
CA ILE A 189 0.46 -8.52 -8.39
C ILE A 189 1.96 -8.73 -8.11
N GLY A 190 2.32 -9.02 -6.86
CA GLY A 190 3.70 -9.32 -6.47
C GLY A 190 4.28 -10.50 -7.26
N TYR A 191 3.54 -11.61 -7.35
CA TYR A 191 3.93 -12.76 -8.17
C TYR A 191 4.02 -12.42 -9.67
N ALA A 192 3.06 -11.67 -10.20
CA ALA A 192 3.08 -11.27 -11.60
C ALA A 192 4.32 -10.43 -11.93
N VAL A 193 4.66 -9.46 -11.07
CA VAL A 193 5.88 -8.66 -11.23
C VAL A 193 7.13 -9.52 -11.10
N ALA A 194 7.19 -10.43 -10.12
CA ALA A 194 8.32 -11.34 -9.96
C ALA A 194 8.53 -12.22 -11.21
N LEU A 195 7.46 -12.80 -11.74
CA LEU A 195 7.51 -13.63 -12.95
C LEU A 195 7.89 -12.82 -14.20
N LEU A 196 7.42 -11.58 -14.34
CA LEU A 196 7.85 -10.69 -15.42
C LEU A 196 9.36 -10.44 -15.36
N VAL A 197 9.90 -10.16 -14.17
CA VAL A 197 11.34 -9.96 -13.97
C VAL A 197 12.12 -11.24 -14.27
N ILE A 198 11.69 -12.39 -13.74
CA ILE A 198 12.32 -13.69 -14.00
C ILE A 198 12.34 -14.00 -15.50
N ASN A 199 11.20 -13.84 -16.18
CA ASN A 199 11.12 -14.08 -17.62
C ASN A 199 11.99 -13.13 -18.43
N TYR A 200 11.99 -11.83 -18.08
CA TYR A 200 12.84 -10.83 -18.73
C TYR A 200 14.32 -11.20 -18.62
N VAL A 201 14.79 -11.56 -17.42
CA VAL A 201 16.19 -11.97 -17.20
C VAL A 201 16.50 -13.30 -17.90
N LYS A 202 15.58 -14.26 -17.89
CA LYS A 202 15.71 -15.52 -18.62
C LYS A 202 15.86 -15.33 -20.12
N PHE A 203 15.14 -14.37 -20.72
CA PHE A 203 15.29 -14.02 -22.14
C PHE A 203 16.66 -13.42 -22.47
N GLN A 204 17.36 -12.86 -21.48
CA GLN A 204 18.74 -12.40 -21.63
C GLN A 204 19.78 -13.52 -21.49
N GLY A 205 19.35 -14.78 -21.27
CA GLY A 205 20.24 -15.93 -21.09
C GLY A 205 20.87 -16.01 -19.70
N VAL A 206 20.38 -15.24 -18.73
CA VAL A 206 20.86 -15.22 -17.34
C VAL A 206 19.75 -15.72 -16.41
N SER A 207 20.10 -16.32 -15.27
CA SER A 207 19.13 -16.64 -14.19
C SER A 207 19.14 -15.54 -13.12
N LEU A 208 17.98 -15.10 -12.66
CA LEU A 208 17.87 -14.03 -11.66
C LEU A 208 18.50 -14.43 -10.32
N SER A 209 18.33 -15.70 -9.94
CA SER A 209 18.68 -16.24 -8.63
C SER A 209 19.94 -17.10 -8.65
N HIS A 210 20.81 -16.90 -9.66
CA HIS A 210 22.01 -17.70 -9.93
C HIS A 210 21.78 -19.21 -10.19
N SER A 211 20.56 -19.73 -9.99
CA SER A 211 20.17 -21.11 -10.26
C SER A 211 18.76 -21.17 -10.85
N THR A 212 18.59 -21.98 -11.90
CA THR A 212 17.27 -22.24 -12.50
C THR A 212 16.28 -22.84 -11.50
N SER A 213 16.78 -23.60 -10.52
CA SER A 213 15.97 -24.26 -9.49
C SER A 213 15.26 -23.28 -8.56
N ALA A 214 15.89 -22.15 -8.24
CA ALA A 214 15.27 -21.11 -7.41
C ALA A 214 14.19 -20.33 -8.17
N ASP A 215 14.39 -20.08 -9.48
CA ASP A 215 13.36 -19.47 -10.34
C ASP A 215 12.13 -20.40 -10.47
N ILE A 216 12.34 -21.73 -10.57
CA ILE A 216 11.27 -22.74 -10.56
C ILE A 216 10.54 -22.74 -9.21
N ALA A 217 11.26 -22.68 -8.08
CA ALA A 217 10.66 -22.64 -6.76
C ALA A 217 9.70 -21.44 -6.56
N ILE A 218 10.01 -20.28 -7.15
CA ILE A 218 9.12 -19.11 -7.13
C ILE A 218 7.84 -19.40 -7.93
N LEU A 219 7.97 -19.97 -9.13
CA LEU A 219 6.84 -20.35 -9.97
C LEU A 219 5.95 -21.40 -9.28
N ASP A 220 6.54 -22.43 -8.69
CA ASP A 220 5.80 -23.46 -7.96
C ASP A 220 5.05 -22.87 -6.77
N SER A 221 5.67 -21.95 -6.02
CA SER A 221 4.99 -21.27 -4.91
C SER A 221 3.78 -20.46 -5.38
N PHE A 222 3.85 -19.87 -6.58
CA PHE A 222 2.74 -19.15 -7.19
C PHE A 222 1.59 -20.08 -7.57
N VAL A 223 1.88 -21.22 -8.20
CA VAL A 223 0.88 -22.24 -8.55
C VAL A 223 0.21 -22.77 -7.29
N THR A 224 0.98 -23.07 -6.25
CA THR A 224 0.46 -23.50 -4.94
C THR A 224 -0.44 -22.43 -4.31
N PHE A 225 -0.09 -21.15 -4.45
CA PHE A 225 -0.93 -20.05 -3.98
C PHE A 225 -2.26 -19.95 -4.74
N ILE A 226 -2.27 -20.12 -6.07
CA ILE A 226 -3.50 -20.17 -6.87
C ILE A 226 -4.40 -21.32 -6.42
N ALA A 227 -3.83 -22.51 -6.25
CA ALA A 227 -4.58 -23.70 -5.81
C ALA A 227 -5.18 -23.49 -4.41
N PHE A 228 -4.41 -22.89 -3.50
CA PHE A 228 -4.87 -22.51 -2.16
C PHE A 228 -6.03 -21.51 -2.20
N ASP A 229 -5.90 -20.40 -2.94
CA ASP A 229 -6.97 -19.39 -2.98
C ASP A 229 -8.25 -19.93 -3.62
N THR A 230 -8.09 -20.74 -4.69
CA THR A 230 -9.21 -21.44 -5.33
C THR A 230 -9.91 -22.36 -4.33
N SER A 231 -9.16 -23.18 -3.60
CA SER A 231 -9.70 -24.09 -2.58
C SER A 231 -10.42 -23.32 -1.47
N LEU A 232 -9.82 -22.21 -1.00
CA LEU A 232 -10.43 -21.36 0.02
C LEU A 232 -11.73 -20.70 -0.47
N SER A 233 -11.80 -20.34 -1.75
CA SER A 233 -13.02 -19.81 -2.37
C SER A 233 -14.13 -20.87 -2.47
N LEU A 234 -13.78 -22.12 -2.81
CA LEU A 234 -14.71 -23.24 -2.90
C LEU A 234 -15.25 -23.64 -1.51
N LEU A 235 -14.40 -23.64 -0.49
CA LEU A 235 -14.81 -23.86 0.91
C LEU A 235 -15.84 -22.82 1.36
N LYS A 236 -15.64 -21.54 1.00
CA LYS A 236 -16.61 -20.48 1.31
C LYS A 236 -17.93 -20.67 0.56
N LYS A 237 -17.90 -21.09 -0.70
CA LYS A 237 -19.11 -21.32 -1.52
C LYS A 237 -19.90 -22.56 -1.10
N SER A 238 -19.21 -23.61 -0.67
CA SER A 238 -19.86 -24.87 -0.24
C SER A 238 -20.57 -24.76 1.11
N ASN A 239 -20.51 -23.61 1.80
CA ASN A 239 -20.96 -23.45 3.19
C ASN A 239 -20.38 -24.52 4.15
N PHE A 240 -19.27 -25.15 3.76
CA PHE A 240 -18.65 -26.19 4.55
C PHE A 240 -18.06 -25.55 5.81
N ARG A 241 -18.60 -25.94 6.97
CA ARG A 241 -18.11 -25.49 8.28
C ARG A 241 -17.30 -26.63 8.89
N PRO A 242 -15.96 -26.52 8.94
CA PRO A 242 -15.11 -27.57 9.51
C PRO A 242 -15.51 -27.95 10.93
N SER A 243 -15.99 -27.00 11.74
CA SER A 243 -16.52 -27.26 13.09
C SER A 243 -17.73 -28.19 13.09
N ILE A 244 -18.66 -28.03 12.16
CA ILE A 244 -19.83 -28.92 12.03
C ILE A 244 -19.38 -30.31 11.58
N PHE A 245 -18.43 -30.38 10.65
CA PHE A 245 -17.89 -31.63 10.17
C PHE A 245 -17.14 -32.40 11.26
N LEU A 246 -16.27 -31.72 12.03
CA LEU A 246 -15.57 -32.31 13.16
C LEU A 246 -16.53 -32.77 14.26
N ASN A 247 -17.57 -31.98 14.57
CA ASN A 247 -18.60 -32.41 15.52
C ASN A 247 -19.33 -33.66 15.02
N LYS A 248 -19.64 -33.74 13.71
CA LYS A 248 -20.25 -34.94 13.14
C LYS A 248 -19.34 -36.16 13.24
N ILE A 249 -18.05 -36.02 12.95
CA ILE A 249 -17.08 -37.11 13.10
C ILE A 249 -16.98 -37.53 14.58
N SER A 250 -16.83 -36.57 15.48
CA SER A 250 -16.75 -36.85 16.92
C SER A 250 -17.98 -37.60 17.41
N ASN A 251 -19.17 -37.19 16.96
CA ASN A 251 -20.42 -37.87 17.34
C ASN A 251 -20.48 -39.28 16.75
N MET A 252 -20.08 -39.48 15.49
CA MET A 252 -20.02 -40.82 14.89
C MET A 252 -19.06 -41.75 15.63
N VAL A 253 -17.87 -41.25 16.00
CA VAL A 253 -16.90 -42.02 16.78
C VAL A 253 -17.46 -42.39 18.15
N ASN A 254 -18.14 -41.46 18.82
CA ASN A 254 -18.76 -41.71 20.12
C ASN A 254 -19.91 -42.74 20.01
N ASP A 255 -20.80 -42.59 19.02
CA ASP A 255 -21.92 -43.51 18.77
C ASP A 255 -21.43 -44.94 18.47
N GLU A 256 -20.30 -45.07 17.76
CA GLU A 256 -19.68 -46.36 17.45
C GLU A 256 -19.00 -46.97 18.70
N PHE A 257 -18.36 -46.13 19.52
CA PHE A 257 -17.80 -46.55 20.81
C PHE A 257 -18.87 -47.05 21.79
N ASP A 258 -20.01 -46.37 21.84
CA ASP A 258 -21.13 -46.75 22.73
C ASP A 258 -21.81 -48.04 22.26
N LYS A 259 -21.92 -48.27 20.94
CA LYS A 259 -22.36 -49.57 20.39
C LYS A 259 -21.42 -50.70 20.79
N PHE A 260 -20.11 -50.49 20.72
CA PHE A 260 -19.12 -51.49 21.12
C PHE A 260 -19.20 -51.85 22.61
N LYS A 261 -19.48 -50.89 23.49
CA LYS A 261 -19.69 -51.13 24.92
C LYS A 261 -21.04 -51.78 25.24
N GLY A 262 -22.07 -51.52 24.43
CA GLY A 262 -23.41 -52.08 24.62
C GLY A 262 -23.57 -53.54 24.20
N THR A 263 -22.65 -54.08 23.38
CA THR A 263 -22.66 -55.47 22.91
C THR A 263 -21.88 -56.46 23.79
N SER A 264 -21.35 -56.02 24.93
CA SER A 264 -20.58 -56.85 25.88
C SER A 264 -21.37 -57.25 27.13
N SER A 265 -22.68 -57.44 27.04
CA SER A 265 -23.56 -57.93 28.11
C SER A 265 -24.32 -59.20 27.72
#